data_AF-A0A6P7H436-F1
#
_entry.id   AF-A0A6P7H436-F1
#
_cell.length_a   1.000
_cell.length_b   1.000
_cell.length_c   1.000
_cell.angle_alpha   90.00
_cell.angle_beta   90.00
_cell.angle_gamma   90.00
#
_symmetry.space_group_name_H-M   'P 1'
#
loop_
_entity.id
_entity.type
_entity.pdbx_description
1 polymer ?
#
loop_
_entity_poly.entity_id
_entity_poly.type
_entity_poly.pdbx_seq_one_letter_code
_entity_poly.pdbx_strand_id
1 'polypeptide(L)'
;MSQMELTSSSETNIQEIELRRELERELKNKRQCTYQPYECSQLCLDNYQYCMKHILNDKNAPYKQCSFTYNTNGKKCNLPAPRSDKKDFGYCSEHALKVTLTRNRQNSKHPLPCTAEVLLSSLSHYVYKPRNRNSSSSTQHSDDDRVTPDSELKSAKCLDPFGKFDKFKNQ
;
A
#
# COMPACT_ATOMS: atom_id res chain seq x y z
N MET A 1 17.52 47.14 1.45
CA MET A 1 16.56 46.02 1.49
C MET A 1 17.11 44.82 2.29
N SER A 2 17.76 45.03 3.44
CA SER A 2 18.50 43.95 4.16
C SER A 2 18.11 43.76 5.62
N GLN A 3 17.04 44.41 6.11
CA GLN A 3 16.65 44.37 7.53
C GLN A 3 15.37 43.56 7.79
N MET A 4 14.73 42.96 6.77
CA MET A 4 13.47 42.23 6.94
C MET A 4 13.61 40.72 7.16
N GLU A 5 14.79 40.12 6.95
CA GLU A 5 14.97 38.66 7.11
C GLU A 5 15.33 38.23 8.55
N LEU A 6 15.97 39.11 9.32
CA LEU A 6 16.47 38.79 10.66
C LEU A 6 15.36 38.69 11.74
N THR A 7 14.21 39.35 11.54
CA THR A 7 13.07 39.31 12.48
C THR A 7 12.19 38.07 12.28
N SER A 8 12.09 37.56 11.05
CA SER A 8 11.29 36.35 10.74
C SER A 8 11.87 35.09 11.40
N SER A 9 13.20 35.01 11.51
CA SER A 9 13.91 33.89 12.12
C SER A 9 13.80 33.87 13.65
N SER A 10 13.67 35.04 14.30
CA SER A 10 13.50 35.13 15.75
C SER A 10 12.05 34.89 16.17
N GLU A 11 11.08 35.37 15.39
CA GLU A 11 9.66 35.09 15.61
C GLU A 11 9.32 33.60 15.47
N THR A 12 9.87 32.93 14.46
CA THR A 12 9.71 31.48 14.28
C THR A 12 10.37 30.68 15.40
N ASN A 13 11.52 31.13 15.92
CA ASN A 13 12.18 30.51 17.06
C ASN A 13 11.35 30.64 18.36
N ILE A 14 10.73 31.80 18.60
CA ILE A 14 9.83 32.01 19.74
C ILE A 14 8.58 31.14 19.64
N GLN A 15 7.97 31.05 18.44
CA GLN A 15 6.82 30.19 18.19
C GLN A 15 7.14 28.72 18.42
N GLU A 16 8.33 28.26 18.00
CA GLU A 16 8.77 26.88 18.22
C GLU A 16 8.99 26.57 19.71
N ILE A 17 9.59 27.50 20.46
CA ILE A 17 9.81 27.36 21.90
C ILE A 17 8.46 27.27 22.65
N GLU A 18 7.50 28.11 22.31
CA GLU A 18 6.18 28.09 22.96
C GLU A 18 5.42 26.80 22.61
N LEU A 19 5.48 26.36 21.36
CA LEU A 19 4.89 25.08 20.93
C LEU A 19 5.49 23.89 21.70
N ARG A 20 6.80 23.89 21.93
CA ARG A 20 7.49 22.86 22.74
C ARG A 20 6.97 22.86 24.18
N ARG A 21 6.86 24.04 24.80
CA ARG A 21 6.33 24.18 26.17
C ARG A 21 4.88 23.72 26.28
N GLU A 22 4.04 24.02 25.29
CA GLU A 22 2.65 23.55 25.24
C GLU A 22 2.58 22.03 25.17
N LEU A 23 3.37 21.42 24.27
CA LEU A 23 3.42 19.97 24.09
C LEU A 23 3.86 19.26 25.39
N GLU A 24 4.86 19.81 26.10
CA GLU A 24 5.30 19.29 27.40
C GLU A 24 4.19 19.33 28.45
N ARG A 25 3.39 20.42 28.47
CA ARG A 25 2.25 20.56 29.37
C ARG A 25 1.18 19.53 29.07
N GLU A 26 0.88 19.32 27.80
CA GLU A 26 -0.09 18.31 27.35
C GLU A 26 0.37 16.89 27.72
N LEU A 27 1.65 16.56 27.50
CA LEU A 27 2.22 15.26 27.86
C LEU A 27 2.17 15.01 29.37
N LYS A 28 2.45 16.03 30.19
CA LYS A 28 2.37 15.91 31.65
C LYS A 28 0.94 15.71 32.16
N ASN A 29 -0.06 16.22 31.42
CA ASN A 29 -1.47 16.03 31.75
C ASN A 29 -1.99 14.63 31.37
N LYS A 30 -1.30 13.91 30.47
CA LYS A 30 -1.68 12.55 30.10
C LYS A 30 -1.39 11.58 31.25
N ARG A 31 -2.40 10.80 31.61
CA ARG A 31 -2.32 9.81 32.70
C ARG A 31 -1.55 8.57 32.27
N GLN A 32 -0.92 7.89 33.22
CA GLN A 32 -0.28 6.58 33.01
C GLN A 32 -1.28 5.44 33.19
N CYS A 33 -1.03 4.34 32.48
CA CYS A 33 -1.86 3.13 32.47
C CYS A 33 -1.97 2.50 33.88
N THR A 34 -3.19 2.24 34.33
CA THR A 34 -3.48 1.67 35.66
C THR A 34 -3.56 0.14 35.64
N TYR A 35 -2.66 -0.52 34.91
CA TYR A 35 -2.62 -1.99 34.84
C TYR A 35 -2.18 -2.57 36.20
N GLN A 36 -2.95 -3.51 36.76
CA GLN A 36 -2.72 -4.01 38.13
C GLN A 36 -1.56 -5.02 38.27
N PRO A 37 -1.34 -5.97 37.33
CA PRO A 37 -0.28 -6.98 37.51
C PRO A 37 1.16 -6.43 37.49
N TYR A 38 1.38 -5.28 36.85
CA TYR A 38 2.67 -4.58 36.87
C TYR A 38 2.49 -3.11 36.49
N GLU A 39 3.40 -2.26 36.95
CA GLU A 39 3.42 -0.83 36.61
C GLU A 39 3.69 -0.64 35.11
N CYS A 40 2.72 -0.05 34.41
CA CYS A 40 2.84 0.25 32.99
C CYS A 40 3.15 1.74 32.81
N SER A 41 4.34 2.06 32.30
CA SER A 41 4.76 3.44 32.02
C SER A 41 4.13 4.05 30.76
N GLN A 42 3.25 3.31 30.08
CA GLN A 42 2.58 3.79 28.87
C GLN A 42 1.45 4.75 29.21
N LEU A 43 1.25 5.73 28.35
CA LEU A 43 0.16 6.69 28.48
C LEU A 43 -1.19 6.02 28.25
N CYS A 44 -2.17 6.46 29.02
CA CYS A 44 -3.58 6.10 28.84
C CYS A 44 -4.12 6.65 27.53
N LEU A 45 -5.12 5.95 27.00
CA LEU A 45 -5.96 6.49 25.94
C LEU A 45 -6.91 7.55 26.47
N ASP A 46 -7.32 8.45 25.58
CA ASP A 46 -8.24 9.54 25.92
C ASP A 46 -9.54 8.96 26.48
N ASN A 47 -9.90 9.40 27.69
CA ASN A 47 -11.07 8.94 28.46
C ASN A 47 -11.01 7.49 29.00
N TYR A 48 -9.87 6.80 28.88
CA TYR A 48 -9.66 5.46 29.46
C TYR A 48 -8.54 5.46 30.49
N GLN A 49 -8.50 4.42 31.33
CA GLN A 49 -7.45 4.25 32.36
C GLN A 49 -6.32 3.32 31.89
N TYR A 50 -6.37 2.85 30.64
CA TYR A 50 -5.44 1.87 30.09
C TYR A 50 -4.79 2.38 28.81
N CYS A 51 -3.56 1.92 28.55
CA CYS A 51 -2.85 2.19 27.30
C CYS A 51 -3.40 1.32 26.15
N MET A 52 -2.94 1.57 24.91
CA MET A 52 -3.30 0.75 23.74
C MET A 52 -3.10 -0.76 23.96
N LYS A 53 -2.06 -1.19 24.68
CA LYS A 53 -1.83 -2.64 24.89
C LYS A 53 -2.79 -3.26 25.91
N HIS A 54 -3.20 -2.48 26.91
CA HIS A 54 -4.03 -2.94 28.03
C HIS A 54 -5.50 -2.53 27.92
N ILE A 55 -5.89 -1.81 26.86
CA ILE A 55 -7.29 -1.39 26.65
C ILE A 55 -8.27 -2.56 26.59
N LEU A 56 -7.80 -3.78 26.30
CA LEU A 56 -8.59 -5.01 26.32
C LEU A 56 -9.00 -5.45 27.73
N ASN A 57 -8.36 -4.93 28.78
CA ASN A 57 -8.74 -5.19 30.17
C ASN A 57 -9.95 -4.35 30.60
N ASP A 58 -10.25 -3.26 29.91
CA ASP A 58 -11.41 -2.42 30.18
C ASP A 58 -12.65 -2.96 29.46
N LYS A 59 -13.67 -3.34 30.24
CA LYS A 59 -14.95 -3.84 29.71
C LYS A 59 -15.80 -2.73 29.09
N ASN A 60 -15.59 -1.49 29.53
CA ASN A 60 -16.35 -0.32 29.07
C ASN A 60 -15.74 0.25 27.78
N ALA A 61 -14.52 -0.14 27.44
CA ALA A 61 -13.86 0.35 26.24
C ALA A 61 -14.46 -0.27 24.97
N PRO A 62 -14.62 0.52 23.89
CA PRO A 62 -15.10 0.06 22.59
C PRO A 62 -13.95 -0.64 21.84
N TYR A 63 -13.21 -1.53 22.51
CA TYR A 63 -12.15 -2.31 21.92
C TYR A 63 -12.37 -3.80 22.18
N LYS A 64 -12.00 -4.63 21.21
CA LYS A 64 -11.99 -6.09 21.30
C LYS A 64 -10.72 -6.64 20.70
N GLN A 65 -10.37 -7.89 21.00
CA GLN A 65 -9.22 -8.53 20.36
C GLN A 65 -9.42 -8.61 18.83
N CYS A 66 -8.36 -8.31 18.09
CA CYS A 66 -8.36 -8.42 16.64
C CYS A 66 -8.80 -9.82 16.17
N SER A 67 -9.72 -9.85 15.19
CA SER A 67 -10.31 -11.08 14.66
C SER A 67 -9.43 -11.79 13.62
N PHE A 68 -8.25 -11.23 13.29
CA PHE A 68 -7.32 -11.83 12.34
C PHE A 68 -6.63 -13.05 12.94
N THR A 69 -6.57 -14.14 12.16
CA THR A 69 -5.89 -15.38 12.52
C THR A 69 -4.67 -15.56 11.61
N TYR A 70 -3.49 -15.74 12.20
CA TYR A 70 -2.27 -15.98 11.43
C TYR A 70 -2.30 -17.38 10.82
N ASN A 71 -2.12 -17.49 9.50
CA ASN A 71 -2.03 -18.78 8.79
C ASN A 71 -0.86 -19.65 9.26
N THR A 72 0.21 -19.04 9.77
CA THR A 72 1.42 -19.74 10.20
C THR A 72 1.24 -20.53 11.49
N ASN A 73 0.44 -20.03 12.43
CA ASN A 73 0.32 -20.58 13.78
C ASN A 73 -1.13 -20.86 14.21
N GLY A 74 -2.12 -20.48 13.41
CA GLY A 74 -3.55 -20.54 13.78
C GLY A 74 -3.94 -19.63 14.97
N LYS A 75 -3.00 -18.85 15.50
CA LYS A 75 -3.23 -17.94 16.63
C LYS A 75 -3.91 -16.65 16.17
N LYS A 76 -4.81 -16.12 16.99
CA LYS A 76 -5.42 -14.80 16.78
C LYS A 76 -4.44 -13.70 17.12
N CYS A 77 -4.56 -12.57 16.43
CA CYS A 77 -3.81 -11.37 16.74
C CYS A 77 -4.21 -10.84 18.13
N ASN A 78 -3.23 -10.47 18.96
CA ASN A 78 -3.46 -9.96 20.31
C ASN A 78 -3.64 -8.43 20.37
N LEU A 79 -3.55 -7.75 19.22
CA LEU A 79 -3.72 -6.30 19.17
C LEU A 79 -5.19 -5.91 19.37
N PRO A 80 -5.45 -4.75 20.00
CA PRO A 80 -6.80 -4.22 20.12
C PRO A 80 -7.34 -3.80 18.75
N ALA A 81 -8.62 -4.05 18.53
CA ALA A 81 -9.40 -3.60 17.39
C ALA A 81 -10.60 -2.78 17.90
N PRO A 82 -10.95 -1.66 17.26
CA PRO A 82 -12.15 -0.91 17.61
C PRO A 82 -13.38 -1.81 17.42
N ARG A 83 -14.34 -1.71 18.34
CA ARG A 83 -15.66 -2.33 18.23
C ARG A 83 -16.45 -1.53 17.20
N SER A 84 -16.34 -1.94 15.94
CA SER A 84 -17.29 -1.49 14.91
C SER A 84 -18.54 -2.37 14.96
N ASP A 85 -19.72 -1.75 14.92
CA ASP A 85 -21.00 -2.45 14.72
C ASP A 85 -21.11 -3.04 13.31
N LYS A 86 -20.33 -2.52 12.37
CA LYS A 86 -20.23 -3.09 11.02
C LYS A 86 -19.46 -4.40 11.14
N LYS A 87 -20.14 -5.49 10.76
CA LYS A 87 -19.74 -6.91 10.91
C LYS A 87 -18.29 -7.23 10.46
N ASP A 88 -17.70 -6.40 9.60
CA ASP A 88 -16.48 -6.72 8.87
C ASP A 88 -15.19 -6.04 9.40
N PHE A 89 -15.26 -5.15 10.40
CA PHE A 89 -14.09 -4.33 10.80
C PHE A 89 -13.58 -4.59 12.22
N GLY A 90 -13.57 -5.86 12.64
CA GLY A 90 -12.95 -6.31 13.90
C GLY A 90 -11.43 -6.47 13.84
N TYR A 91 -10.72 -5.69 13.01
CA TYR A 91 -9.28 -5.80 12.80
C TYR A 91 -8.52 -4.66 13.49
N CYS A 92 -7.32 -4.94 14.00
CA CYS A 92 -6.42 -3.88 14.43
C CYS A 92 -5.94 -3.05 13.22
N SER A 93 -5.33 -1.89 13.44
CA SER A 93 -4.89 -0.97 12.38
C SER A 93 -4.03 -1.65 11.31
N GLU A 94 -3.08 -2.50 11.72
CA GLU A 94 -2.20 -3.24 10.82
C GLU A 94 -2.99 -4.19 9.91
N HIS A 95 -3.90 -4.98 10.48
CA HIS A 95 -4.69 -5.95 9.72
C HIS A 95 -5.80 -5.28 8.91
N ALA A 96 -6.38 -4.18 9.38
CA ALA A 96 -7.32 -3.38 8.62
C ALA A 96 -6.64 -2.80 7.36
N LEU A 97 -5.42 -2.29 7.50
CA LEU A 97 -4.63 -1.82 6.36
C LEU A 97 -4.30 -2.97 5.40
N LYS A 98 -3.85 -4.12 5.92
CA LYS A 98 -3.55 -5.31 5.11
C LYS A 98 -4.77 -5.75 4.29
N VAL A 99 -5.94 -5.89 4.92
CA VAL A 99 -7.19 -6.29 4.26
C VAL A 99 -7.59 -5.27 3.19
N THR A 100 -7.47 -3.98 3.50
CA THR A 100 -7.76 -2.89 2.55
C THR A 100 -6.83 -2.96 1.34
N LEU A 101 -5.52 -3.13 1.56
CA LEU A 101 -4.54 -3.26 0.47
C LEU A 101 -4.79 -4.51 -0.37
N THR A 102 -5.08 -5.66 0.24
CA THR A 102 -5.39 -6.88 -0.51
C THR A 102 -6.66 -6.72 -1.34
N ARG A 103 -7.69 -6.08 -0.78
CA ARG A 103 -8.95 -5.79 -1.48
C ARG A 103 -8.73 -4.83 -2.65
N ASN A 104 -7.98 -3.76 -2.44
CA ASN A 104 -7.65 -2.78 -3.48
C ASN A 104 -6.85 -3.44 -4.61
N ARG A 105 -5.91 -4.33 -4.29
CA ARG A 105 -5.16 -5.10 -5.29
C ARG A 105 -6.06 -6.04 -6.10
N GLN A 106 -7.01 -6.72 -5.45
CA GLN A 106 -7.97 -7.61 -6.12
C GLN A 106 -8.96 -6.85 -7.01
N ASN A 107 -9.35 -5.64 -6.61
CA ASN A 107 -10.27 -4.80 -7.38
C ASN A 107 -9.58 -3.98 -8.49
N SER A 108 -8.24 -3.95 -8.51
CA SER A 108 -7.50 -3.23 -9.54
C SER A 108 -7.50 -4.02 -10.85
N LYS A 109 -8.09 -3.44 -11.92
CA LYS A 109 -8.13 -4.04 -13.26
C LYS A 109 -6.75 -4.20 -13.88
N HIS A 110 -5.79 -3.38 -13.48
CA HIS A 110 -4.38 -3.51 -13.83
C HIS A 110 -3.55 -3.49 -12.55
N PRO A 111 -2.80 -4.56 -12.21
CA PRO A 111 -1.83 -4.47 -11.13
C PRO A 111 -0.77 -3.44 -11.52
N LEU A 112 -0.61 -2.39 -10.70
CA LEU A 112 0.49 -1.45 -10.89
C LEU A 112 1.81 -2.24 -10.83
N PRO A 113 2.77 -1.98 -11.74
CA PRO A 113 4.06 -2.62 -11.68
C PRO A 113 4.70 -2.31 -10.33
N CYS A 114 4.99 -3.36 -9.55
CA CYS A 114 5.51 -3.23 -8.18
C CYS A 114 6.88 -2.55 -8.15
N THR A 115 7.64 -2.64 -9.24
CA THR A 115 8.95 -2.03 -9.47
C THR A 115 9.16 -1.79 -10.96
N ALA A 116 10.11 -0.92 -11.34
CA ALA A 116 10.49 -0.68 -12.74
C ALA A 116 10.90 -1.99 -13.46
N GLU A 117 11.57 -2.90 -12.76
CA GLU A 117 12.00 -4.21 -13.28
C GLU A 117 10.82 -5.11 -13.69
N VAL A 118 9.73 -5.09 -12.91
CA VAL A 118 8.51 -5.86 -13.23
C VAL A 118 7.85 -5.30 -14.49
N LEU A 119 7.84 -3.97 -14.63
CA LEU A 119 7.35 -3.31 -15.86
C LEU A 119 8.22 -3.70 -17.06
N LEU A 120 9.55 -3.57 -16.95
CA LEU A 120 10.49 -3.91 -18.02
C LEU A 120 10.37 -5.38 -18.42
N SER A 121 10.22 -6.28 -17.46
CA SER A 121 10.01 -7.72 -17.70
C SER A 121 8.71 -7.97 -18.47
N SER A 122 7.61 -7.30 -18.11
CA SER A 122 6.33 -7.39 -18.81
C SER A 122 6.39 -6.85 -20.25
N LEU A 123 7.31 -5.92 -20.53
CA LEU A 123 7.55 -5.33 -21.84
C LEU A 123 8.60 -6.09 -22.68
N SER A 124 9.21 -7.15 -22.14
CA SER A 124 10.25 -7.93 -22.83
C SER A 124 9.81 -8.49 -24.18
N HIS A 125 8.51 -8.75 -24.37
CA HIS A 125 7.94 -9.22 -25.63
C HIS A 125 7.93 -8.16 -26.75
N TYR A 126 8.01 -6.87 -26.40
CA TYR A 126 8.15 -5.78 -27.37
C TYR A 126 9.59 -5.59 -27.82
N VAL A 127 10.56 -6.20 -27.13
CA VAL A 127 11.95 -6.24 -27.57
C VAL A 127 12.04 -7.27 -28.69
N TYR A 128 11.89 -6.78 -29.91
CA TYR A 128 12.06 -7.54 -31.15
C TYR A 128 13.38 -8.33 -31.12
N LYS A 129 13.30 -9.66 -30.99
CA LYS A 129 14.42 -10.55 -31.29
C LYS A 129 14.38 -10.81 -32.80
N PRO A 130 15.30 -10.27 -33.62
CA PRO A 130 15.39 -10.70 -35.00
C PRO A 130 15.64 -12.22 -35.00
N ARG A 131 14.70 -12.98 -35.55
CA ARG A 131 14.91 -14.41 -35.85
C ARG A 131 16.08 -14.47 -36.83
N ASN A 132 17.26 -14.84 -36.35
CA ASN A 132 18.41 -15.12 -37.19
C ASN A 132 18.04 -16.30 -38.11
N ARG A 133 17.81 -16.01 -39.40
CA ARG A 133 17.51 -17.01 -40.44
C ARG A 133 18.80 -17.61 -41.01
N ASN A 134 19.75 -18.01 -40.17
CA ASN A 134 20.91 -18.76 -40.63
C ASN A 134 21.28 -19.83 -39.60
N SER A 135 20.57 -20.95 -39.62
CA SER A 135 21.16 -22.24 -39.27
C SER A 135 20.31 -23.37 -39.86
N SER A 136 20.70 -23.82 -41.05
CA SER A 136 20.25 -25.08 -41.62
C SER A 136 21.18 -26.18 -41.10
N SER A 137 20.69 -27.02 -40.19
CA SER A 137 21.19 -28.39 -40.03
C SER A 137 20.17 -29.24 -39.26
N SER A 138 19.41 -30.01 -40.03
CA SER A 138 18.88 -31.35 -39.79
C SER A 138 18.91 -31.92 -38.36
N THR A 139 17.72 -32.16 -37.78
CA THR A 139 17.37 -33.46 -37.17
C THR A 139 15.86 -33.64 -37.29
N GLN A 140 15.46 -34.72 -37.94
CA GLN A 140 14.07 -35.18 -38.06
C GLN A 140 13.69 -35.91 -36.77
N HIS A 141 12.58 -35.53 -36.13
CA HIS A 141 11.72 -36.45 -35.40
C HIS A 141 10.28 -36.00 -35.63
N SER A 142 9.54 -36.86 -36.34
CA SER A 142 8.11 -36.75 -36.63
C SER A 142 7.30 -36.88 -35.34
N ASP A 143 6.16 -36.21 -35.24
CA ASP A 143 4.87 -36.88 -35.09
C ASP A 143 3.70 -35.90 -35.31
N ASP A 144 2.73 -36.47 -36.02
CA ASP A 144 1.37 -36.10 -36.40
C ASP A 144 0.64 -34.99 -35.61
N ASP A 145 0.10 -33.99 -36.33
CA ASP A 145 -1.30 -33.59 -36.19
C ASP A 145 -1.71 -32.66 -37.36
N ARG A 146 -2.58 -33.19 -38.22
CA ARG A 146 -3.23 -32.48 -39.33
C ARG A 146 -4.35 -31.58 -38.81
N VAL A 147 -4.22 -30.26 -38.95
CA VAL A 147 -5.36 -29.36 -39.18
C VAL A 147 -4.96 -28.32 -40.23
N THR A 148 -5.56 -28.43 -41.40
CA THR A 148 -5.63 -27.38 -42.43
C THR A 148 -6.41 -26.18 -41.91
N PRO A 149 -5.91 -24.95 -42.04
CA PRO A 149 -6.75 -23.77 -42.06
C PRO A 149 -6.75 -23.19 -43.49
N ASP A 150 -7.83 -23.46 -44.22
CA ASP A 150 -8.34 -22.49 -45.18
C ASP A 150 -8.91 -21.28 -44.40
N SER A 151 -8.83 -20.09 -44.99
CA SER A 151 -9.33 -18.78 -44.53
C SER A 151 -8.43 -17.89 -43.65
N GLU A 152 -7.82 -16.91 -44.33
CA GLU A 152 -7.62 -15.51 -43.92
C GLU A 152 -6.98 -15.19 -42.56
N LEU A 153 -5.65 -15.31 -42.49
CA LEU A 153 -4.86 -14.49 -41.56
C LEU A 153 -4.79 -13.05 -42.09
N LYS A 154 -5.73 -12.20 -41.64
CA LYS A 154 -5.58 -10.75 -41.72
C LYS A 154 -4.31 -10.35 -40.97
N SER A 155 -3.27 -10.03 -41.76
CA SER A 155 -2.01 -9.44 -41.32
C SER A 155 -2.30 -8.34 -40.29
N ALA A 156 -1.94 -8.59 -39.03
CA ALA A 156 -2.04 -7.61 -37.97
C ALA A 156 -1.05 -6.48 -38.29
N LYS A 157 -1.57 -5.42 -38.90
CA LYS A 157 -0.84 -4.17 -39.10
C LYS A 157 -0.55 -3.61 -37.72
N CYS A 158 0.71 -3.66 -37.31
CA CYS A 158 1.21 -2.89 -36.18
C CYS A 158 0.90 -1.41 -36.47
N LEU A 159 -0.12 -0.87 -35.80
CA LEU A 159 -0.47 0.53 -35.92
C LEU A 159 0.50 1.32 -35.06
N ASP A 160 1.31 2.15 -35.71
CA ASP A 160 2.20 3.11 -35.09
C ASP A 160 1.39 4.13 -34.27
N PRO A 161 1.57 4.21 -32.93
CA PRO A 161 0.84 5.13 -32.07
C PRO A 161 1.08 6.63 -32.36
N PHE A 162 2.10 6.98 -33.15
CA PHE A 162 2.41 8.36 -33.50
C PHE A 162 2.10 8.71 -34.97
N GLY A 163 1.53 7.77 -35.73
CA GLY A 163 1.20 7.95 -37.13
C GLY A 163 -0.12 8.70 -37.37
N LYS A 164 -0.01 10.03 -37.56
CA LYS A 164 -0.98 10.97 -38.18
C LYS A 164 -2.01 11.63 -37.25
N PHE A 165 -1.56 12.64 -36.50
CA PHE A 165 -2.38 13.81 -36.20
C PHE A 165 -1.82 15.00 -36.98
N ASP A 166 -2.27 15.21 -38.21
CA ASP A 166 -2.14 16.54 -38.82
C ASP A 166 -3.17 16.76 -39.92
N LYS A 167 -4.38 17.18 -39.52
CA LYS A 167 -5.33 17.90 -40.37
C LYS A 167 -6.13 18.89 -39.52
N PHE A 168 -5.47 19.96 -39.08
CA PHE A 168 -6.14 21.21 -38.74
C PHE A 168 -5.31 22.41 -39.21
N LYS A 169 -5.69 22.95 -40.36
CA LYS A 169 -5.48 24.35 -40.76
C LYS A 169 -6.52 24.65 -41.85
N ASN A 170 -7.67 25.25 -41.52
CA ASN A 170 -7.91 26.70 -41.37
C ASN A 170 -7.27 27.52 -42.49
N GLN A 171 -7.97 27.66 -43.62
CA GLN A 171 -8.55 28.92 -44.14
C GLN A 171 -9.05 28.70 -45.57
#